data_AF-A0AA35CNR1-F1
#
_entry.id   AF-A0AA35CNR1-F1
#
_cell.length_a   1.000
_cell.length_b   1.000
_cell.length_c   1.000
_cell.angle_alpha   90.00
_cell.angle_beta   90.00
_cell.angle_gamma   90.00
#
_symmetry.space_group_name_H-M   'P 1'
#
loop_
_entity.id
_entity.type
_entity.pdbx_description
1 polymer ?
#
loop_
_entity_poly.entity_id
_entity_poly.type
_entity_poly.pdbx_seq_one_letter_code
_entity_poly.pdbx_strand_id
1 'polypeptide(L)'
;MEQTLTRVVVFLAFALLGWWFVGNWLNRRRANALARVIYHAVPVLGQRATIRPVGSGSAGFHIEIQDPVPGVRWAALLCLLEARDFPLAWIYTRLRGRRDTVILRVDFATPPKEEARPDPRTAGAQAGLRRVIAFRVQPESPHLQLSFGVGGGEEDEIRRAFEFAARLARGEVAPSG
;
A
#
# COMPACT_ATOMS: atom_id res chain seq x y z
N MET A 1 -10.58 1.10 -48.62
CA MET A 1 -10.14 1.79 -47.40
C MET A 1 -11.04 1.46 -46.21
N GLU A 2 -12.37 1.50 -46.38
CA GLU A 2 -13.34 1.22 -45.30
C GLU A 2 -13.21 -0.17 -44.68
N GLN A 3 -13.11 -1.25 -45.47
CA GLN A 3 -12.93 -2.61 -44.93
C GLN A 3 -11.66 -2.77 -44.08
N THR A 4 -10.56 -2.12 -44.46
CA THR A 4 -9.31 -2.15 -43.69
C THR A 4 -9.48 -1.45 -42.35
N LEU A 5 -10.15 -0.29 -42.34
CA LEU A 5 -10.45 0.46 -41.12
C LEU A 5 -11.36 -0.35 -40.19
N THR A 6 -12.42 -0.99 -40.72
CA THR A 6 -13.30 -1.86 -39.94
C THR A 6 -12.53 -3.02 -39.30
N ARG A 7 -11.66 -3.70 -40.06
CA ARG A 7 -10.84 -4.82 -39.53
C ARG A 7 -9.92 -4.35 -38.41
N VAL A 8 -9.27 -3.19 -38.56
CA VAL A 8 -8.39 -2.62 -37.53
C VAL A 8 -9.18 -2.28 -36.27
N VAL A 9 -10.34 -1.63 -36.41
CA VAL A 9 -11.21 -1.27 -35.27
C VAL A 9 -11.70 -2.52 -34.54
N VAL A 10 -12.15 -3.54 -35.26
CA VAL A 10 -12.61 -4.81 -34.68
C VAL A 10 -11.46 -5.50 -33.94
N PHE A 11 -10.28 -5.59 -34.57
CA PHE A 11 -9.10 -6.17 -33.93
C PHE A 11 -8.73 -5.41 -32.64
N LEU A 12 -8.69 -4.08 -32.68
CA LEU A 12 -8.41 -3.26 -31.51
C LEU A 12 -9.46 -3.45 -30.41
N ALA A 13 -10.74 -3.55 -30.75
CA ALA A 13 -11.81 -3.80 -29.79
C ALA A 13 -11.60 -5.16 -29.08
N PHE A 14 -11.32 -6.23 -29.83
CA PHE A 14 -11.02 -7.54 -29.24
C PHE A 14 -9.73 -7.53 -28.41
N ALA A 15 -8.69 -6.83 -28.86
CA ALA A 15 -7.45 -6.70 -28.10
C ALA A 15 -7.67 -5.97 -26.77
N LEU A 16 -8.46 -4.90 -26.75
CA LEU A 16 -8.80 -4.16 -25.53
C LEU A 16 -9.69 -4.99 -24.59
N LEU A 17 -10.67 -5.74 -25.13
CA LEU A 17 -11.50 -6.65 -24.33
C LEU A 17 -10.68 -7.79 -23.73
N GLY A 18 -9.80 -8.40 -24.52
CA GLY A 18 -8.86 -9.42 -24.04
C GLY A 18 -7.94 -8.87 -22.96
N TRP A 19 -7.42 -7.65 -23.14
CA TRP A 19 -6.61 -6.99 -22.13
C TRP A 19 -7.38 -6.74 -20.84
N TRP A 20 -8.63 -6.28 -20.91
CA TRP A 20 -9.44 -6.07 -19.72
C TRP A 20 -9.53 -7.33 -18.85
N PHE A 21 -9.69 -8.50 -19.48
CA PHE A 21 -9.71 -9.78 -18.76
C PHE A 21 -8.35 -10.12 -18.13
N VAL A 22 -7.25 -9.96 -18.89
CA VAL A 22 -5.88 -10.19 -18.42
C VAL A 22 -5.52 -9.24 -17.28
N GLY A 23 -5.83 -7.95 -17.41
CA GLY A 23 -5.57 -6.92 -16.41
C GLY A 23 -6.29 -7.19 -15.10
N ASN A 24 -7.56 -7.59 -15.15
CA ASN A 24 -8.33 -8.01 -13.97
C ASN A 24 -7.70 -9.24 -13.29
N TRP A 25 -7.30 -10.23 -14.07
CA TRP A 25 -6.64 -11.43 -13.55
C TRP A 25 -5.30 -11.12 -12.87
N LEU A 26 -4.48 -10.27 -13.49
CA LEU A 26 -3.22 -9.78 -12.91
C LEU A 26 -3.46 -9.00 -11.61
N ASN A 27 -4.48 -8.12 -11.57
CA ASN A 27 -4.85 -7.39 -10.36
C ASN A 27 -5.27 -8.32 -9.23
N ARG A 28 -6.10 -9.33 -9.51
CA ARG A 28 -6.50 -10.32 -8.50
C ARG A 28 -5.31 -11.12 -7.97
N ARG A 29 -4.41 -11.57 -8.87
CA ARG A 29 -3.18 -12.26 -8.47
C ARG A 29 -2.30 -11.38 -7.60
N ARG A 30 -2.12 -10.12 -7.98
CA ARG A 30 -1.34 -9.14 -7.22
C ARG A 30 -1.95 -8.85 -5.85
N ALA A 31 -3.27 -8.66 -5.78
CA ALA A 31 -3.98 -8.42 -4.53
C ALA A 31 -3.80 -9.58 -3.55
N ASN A 32 -3.96 -10.82 -4.03
CA ASN A 32 -3.76 -12.02 -3.20
C ASN A 32 -2.31 -12.17 -2.72
N ALA A 33 -1.34 -11.85 -3.57
CA ALA A 33 0.07 -11.89 -3.19
C ALA A 33 0.38 -10.88 -2.09
N LEU A 34 -0.06 -9.63 -2.25
CA LEU A 34 0.12 -8.57 -1.25
C LEU A 34 -0.61 -8.90 0.05
N ALA A 35 -1.86 -9.35 -0.03
CA ALA A 35 -2.64 -9.75 1.14
C ALA A 35 -1.94 -10.85 1.95
N ARG A 36 -1.31 -11.83 1.27
CA ARG A 36 -0.53 -12.88 1.93
C ARG A 36 0.71 -12.32 2.62
N VAL A 37 1.46 -11.44 1.97
CA VAL A 37 2.63 -10.80 2.59
C VAL A 37 2.22 -10.01 3.82
N ILE A 38 1.13 -9.24 3.72
CA ILE A 38 0.63 -8.46 4.85
C ILE A 38 0.18 -9.39 5.97
N TYR A 39 -0.56 -10.45 5.67
CA TYR A 39 -0.98 -11.44 6.66
C TYR A 39 0.21 -12.02 7.44
N HIS A 40 1.33 -12.28 6.79
CA HIS A 40 2.56 -12.70 7.46
C HIS A 40 3.25 -11.59 8.26
N ALA A 41 3.01 -10.32 7.95
CA ALA A 41 3.52 -9.16 8.68
C ALA A 41 2.61 -8.74 9.85
N VAL A 42 1.34 -9.18 9.89
CA VAL A 42 0.36 -8.84 10.95
C VAL A 42 0.91 -9.05 12.36
N PRO A 43 1.59 -10.17 12.70
CA PRO A 43 2.13 -10.41 14.05
C PRO A 43 3.03 -9.30 14.61
N VAL A 44 3.57 -8.42 13.77
CA VAL A 44 4.40 -7.28 14.19
C VAL A 44 3.57 -6.20 14.90
N LEU A 45 2.30 -6.01 14.51
CA LEU A 45 1.44 -4.95 15.04
C LEU A 45 0.20 -5.47 15.78
N GLY A 46 -0.16 -6.74 15.63
CA GLY A 46 -1.27 -7.37 16.37
C GLY A 46 -1.38 -8.86 16.07
N GLN A 47 -2.33 -9.55 16.69
CA GLN A 47 -2.43 -11.01 16.57
C GLN A 47 -3.31 -11.47 15.41
N ARG A 48 -4.27 -10.64 15.01
CA ARG A 48 -5.28 -10.97 14.00
C ARG A 48 -5.46 -9.82 13.05
N ALA A 49 -6.03 -10.10 11.88
CA ALA A 49 -6.39 -9.06 10.94
C ALA A 49 -7.64 -9.43 10.15
N THR A 50 -8.50 -8.45 9.92
CA THR A 50 -9.66 -8.58 9.04
C THR A 50 -9.37 -7.89 7.72
N ILE A 51 -9.54 -8.63 6.63
CA ILE A 51 -9.38 -8.11 5.27
C ILE A 51 -10.76 -7.78 4.70
N ARG A 52 -10.93 -6.54 4.23
CA ARG A 52 -12.12 -6.07 3.53
C ARG A 52 -11.72 -5.60 2.13
N PRO A 53 -12.32 -6.13 1.05
CA PRO A 53 -12.05 -5.63 -0.29
C PRO A 53 -12.51 -4.17 -0.42
N VAL A 54 -11.81 -3.39 -1.25
CA VAL A 54 -12.22 -2.03 -1.61
C VAL A 54 -12.81 -2.06 -3.02
N GLY A 55 -14.05 -1.61 -3.16
CA GLY A 55 -14.80 -1.70 -4.42
C GLY A 55 -15.02 -3.15 -4.84
N SER A 56 -14.69 -3.50 -6.09
CA SER A 56 -14.80 -4.87 -6.62
C SER A 56 -13.68 -5.82 -6.17
N GLY A 57 -12.81 -5.38 -5.24
CA GLY A 57 -11.64 -6.13 -4.76
C GLY A 57 -10.45 -6.15 -5.74
N SER A 58 -10.62 -5.63 -6.95
CA SER A 58 -9.56 -5.48 -7.96
C SER A 58 -8.79 -4.15 -7.84
N ALA A 59 -9.40 -3.15 -7.19
CA ALA A 59 -8.82 -1.82 -7.00
C ALA A 59 -7.97 -1.71 -5.72
N GLY A 60 -8.22 -2.58 -4.74
CA GLY A 60 -7.60 -2.47 -3.44
C GLY A 60 -8.24 -3.34 -2.38
N PHE A 61 -7.63 -3.33 -1.20
CA PHE A 61 -8.18 -3.96 -0.01
C PHE A 61 -7.71 -3.20 1.23
N HIS A 62 -8.55 -3.23 2.25
CA HIS A 62 -8.32 -2.64 3.55
C HIS A 62 -8.13 -3.75 4.57
N ILE A 63 -7.09 -3.64 5.39
CA ILE A 63 -6.78 -4.59 6.44
C ILE A 63 -6.83 -3.86 7.76
N GLU A 64 -7.68 -4.33 8.67
CA GLU A 64 -7.78 -3.80 10.02
C GLU A 64 -7.15 -4.81 10.98
N ILE A 65 -6.20 -4.34 11.78
CA ILE A 65 -5.47 -5.17 12.75
C ILE A 65 -6.34 -5.30 14.00
N GLN A 66 -6.53 -6.53 14.44
CA GLN A 66 -7.22 -6.91 15.67
C GLN A 66 -6.21 -7.35 16.72
N ASP A 67 -6.53 -7.10 17.98
CA ASP A 67 -5.67 -7.39 19.13
C ASP A 67 -4.27 -6.78 18.96
N PRO A 68 -4.18 -5.43 18.90
CA PRO A 68 -2.92 -4.75 18.65
C PRO A 68 -1.91 -4.96 19.80
N VAL A 69 -0.63 -4.89 19.45
CA VAL A 69 0.47 -5.00 20.42
C VAL A 69 0.45 -3.83 21.44
N PRO A 70 1.04 -4.00 22.64
CA PRO A 70 1.12 -2.94 23.62
C PRO A 70 1.70 -1.63 23.01
N GLY A 71 1.04 -0.51 23.30
CA GLY A 71 1.38 0.81 22.75
C GLY A 71 0.63 1.18 21.47
N VAL A 72 -0.02 0.23 20.79
CA VAL A 72 -0.89 0.47 19.63
C VAL A 72 -2.35 0.29 20.04
N ARG A 73 -3.19 1.29 19.80
CA ARG A 73 -4.64 1.24 20.04
C ARG A 73 -5.39 0.70 18.85
N TRP A 74 -4.97 1.10 17.64
CA TRP A 74 -5.60 0.69 16.39
C TRP A 74 -4.58 0.78 15.28
N ALA A 75 -4.65 -0.13 14.32
CA ALA A 75 -3.83 -0.06 13.13
C ALA A 75 -4.62 -0.59 11.93
N ALA A 76 -4.50 0.11 10.82
CA ALA A 76 -5.09 -0.33 9.57
C ALA A 76 -4.20 -0.02 8.38
N LEU A 77 -4.34 -0.85 7.35
CA LEU A 77 -3.57 -0.79 6.14
C LEU A 77 -4.52 -0.74 4.96
N LEU A 78 -4.42 0.32 4.16
CA LEU A 78 -5.15 0.43 2.89
C LEU A 78 -4.17 0.19 1.74
N CYS A 79 -4.40 -0.85 0.97
CA CYS A 79 -3.66 -1.15 -0.24
C CYS A 79 -4.50 -0.77 -1.46
N LEU A 80 -3.95 0.10 -2.31
CA LEU A 80 -4.52 0.52 -3.58
C LEU A 80 -3.66 -0.02 -4.72
N LEU A 81 -4.24 -0.87 -5.56
CA LEU A 81 -3.54 -1.46 -6.69
C LEU A 81 -3.51 -0.51 -7.88
N GLU A 82 -2.51 -0.66 -8.74
CA GLU A 82 -2.53 -0.02 -10.06
C GLU A 82 -3.78 -0.47 -10.87
N ALA A 83 -4.38 0.47 -11.60
CA ALA A 83 -5.40 0.17 -12.59
C ALA A 83 -4.74 -0.50 -13.80
N ARG A 84 -4.86 -1.83 -13.89
CA ARG A 84 -4.29 -2.67 -14.97
C ARG A 84 -5.32 -3.01 -16.06
N ASP A 85 -6.55 -2.61 -15.87
CA ASP A 85 -7.71 -2.79 -16.76
C ASP A 85 -7.61 -1.97 -18.06
N PHE A 86 -6.96 -0.80 -18.01
CA PHE A 86 -6.70 0.03 -19.19
C PHE A 86 -5.22 -0.03 -19.60
N PRO A 87 -4.85 -0.70 -20.72
CA PRO A 87 -3.45 -0.98 -21.06
C PRO A 87 -2.63 0.28 -21.27
N LEU A 88 -3.17 1.25 -22.00
CA LEU A 88 -2.49 2.50 -22.33
C LEU A 88 -2.25 3.35 -21.07
N ALA A 89 -3.28 3.47 -20.21
CA ALA A 89 -3.18 4.19 -18.95
C ALA A 89 -2.21 3.48 -17.98
N TRP A 90 -2.24 2.15 -17.94
CA TRP A 90 -1.33 1.35 -17.13
C TRP A 90 0.12 1.54 -17.58
N ILE A 91 0.43 1.38 -18.87
CA ILE A 91 1.79 1.58 -19.40
C ILE A 91 2.28 3.01 -19.09
N TYR A 92 1.45 4.02 -19.34
CA TYR A 92 1.81 5.41 -19.07
C TYR A 92 2.11 5.68 -17.60
N THR A 93 1.26 5.21 -16.68
CA THR A 93 1.48 5.39 -15.24
C THR A 93 2.68 4.58 -14.73
N ARG A 94 2.91 3.40 -15.30
CA ARG A 94 4.07 2.54 -15.02
C ARG A 94 5.39 3.21 -15.42
N LEU A 95 5.42 3.87 -16.58
CA LEU A 95 6.57 4.63 -17.07
C LEU A 95 6.87 5.85 -16.19
N ARG A 96 5.84 6.46 -15.59
CA ARG A 96 5.99 7.52 -14.58
C ARG A 96 6.41 7.01 -13.19
N GLY A 97 6.73 5.73 -13.05
CA GLY A 97 7.20 5.14 -11.80
C GLY A 97 6.10 4.90 -10.75
N ARG A 98 4.82 5.08 -11.12
CA ARG A 98 3.69 4.74 -10.23
C ARG A 98 3.72 3.22 -9.99
N ARG A 99 3.39 2.84 -8.75
CA ARG A 99 3.35 1.48 -8.21
C ARG A 99 2.04 1.28 -7.43
N ASP A 100 1.82 0.07 -6.92
CA ASP A 100 0.74 -0.18 -5.96
C ASP A 100 1.03 0.68 -4.70
N THR A 101 0.02 1.35 -4.15
CA THR A 101 0.18 2.24 -3.00
C THR A 101 -0.30 1.56 -1.73
N VAL A 102 0.50 1.58 -0.68
CA VAL A 102 0.18 1.07 0.65
C VAL A 102 0.13 2.24 1.62
N ILE A 103 -0.96 2.35 2.37
CA ILE A 103 -1.18 3.39 3.37
C ILE A 103 -1.37 2.71 4.72
N LEU A 104 -0.36 2.80 5.57
CA LEU A 104 -0.40 2.36 6.96
C LEU A 104 -0.89 3.51 7.83
N ARG A 105 -1.97 3.28 8.58
CA ARG A 105 -2.48 4.19 9.61
C ARG A 105 -2.38 3.50 10.95
N VAL A 106 -1.77 4.16 11.92
CA VAL A 106 -1.61 3.64 13.27
C VAL A 106 -2.02 4.70 14.27
N ASP A 107 -2.82 4.27 15.24
CA ASP A 107 -3.22 5.05 16.39
C ASP A 107 -2.53 4.46 17.61
N PHE A 108 -1.68 5.24 18.25
CA PHE A 108 -0.93 4.83 19.44
C PHE A 108 -1.74 5.06 20.71
N ALA A 109 -1.56 4.22 21.73
CA ALA A 109 -2.23 4.38 23.02
C ALA A 109 -1.82 5.67 23.75
N THR A 110 -0.59 6.13 23.51
CA THR A 110 -0.10 7.44 23.93
C THR A 110 0.41 8.16 22.68
N PRO A 111 0.03 9.42 22.43
CA PRO A 111 0.54 10.16 21.28
C PRO A 111 2.07 10.21 21.36
N PRO A 112 2.79 10.10 20.23
CA PRO A 112 4.25 10.16 20.22
C PRO A 112 4.69 11.48 20.84
N LYS A 113 5.65 11.43 21.79
CA LYS A 113 6.27 12.64 22.34
C LYS A 113 6.87 13.45 21.19
N GLU A 114 6.78 14.78 21.24
CA GLU A 114 7.28 15.65 20.15
C GLU A 114 8.75 15.37 19.79
N GLU A 115 9.55 15.01 20.79
CA GLU A 115 10.98 14.64 20.65
C GLU A 115 11.20 13.33 19.87
N ALA A 116 10.24 12.42 19.86
CA ALA A 116 10.32 11.15 19.13
C ALA A 116 9.65 11.21 17.76
N ARG A 117 9.21 12.40 17.30
CA ARG A 117 8.63 12.60 15.97
C ARG A 117 9.75 12.54 14.94
N PRO A 118 9.83 11.49 14.09
CA PRO A 118 10.81 11.46 13.02
C PRO A 118 10.48 12.57 12.01
N ASP A 119 11.50 13.27 11.50
CA ASP A 119 11.32 14.28 10.45
C ASP A 119 10.64 13.61 9.24
N PRO A 120 9.49 14.12 8.76
CA PRO A 120 8.81 13.57 7.58
C PRO A 120 9.70 13.40 6.35
N ARG A 121 10.77 14.19 6.22
CA ARG A 121 11.75 14.09 5.12
C ARG A 121 12.69 12.90 5.26
N THR A 122 12.99 12.48 6.48
CA THR A 122 13.94 11.38 6.77
C THR A 122 13.25 10.09 7.20
N ALA A 123 11.99 10.18 7.67
CA ALA A 123 11.21 9.04 8.14
C ALA A 123 11.10 7.90 7.11
N GLY A 124 11.03 8.24 5.82
CA GLY A 124 11.04 7.23 4.76
C GLY A 124 12.35 6.46 4.64
N ALA A 125 13.48 7.14 4.79
CA ALA A 125 14.80 6.52 4.83
C ALA A 125 14.99 5.70 6.12
N GLN A 126 14.53 6.20 7.26
CA GLN A 126 14.58 5.48 8.55
C GLN A 126 13.72 4.22 8.56
N ALA A 127 12.59 4.24 7.85
CA ALA A 127 11.73 3.08 7.66
C ALA A 127 12.28 2.10 6.59
N GLY A 128 13.38 2.42 5.91
CA GLY A 128 13.96 1.59 4.85
C GLY A 128 13.02 1.40 3.65
N LEU A 129 12.23 2.44 3.34
CA LEU A 129 11.25 2.43 2.26
C LEU A 129 11.80 3.13 1.04
N ARG A 130 11.66 2.49 -0.13
CA ARG A 130 12.26 3.00 -1.36
C ARG A 130 11.43 4.12 -1.99
N ARG A 131 10.11 4.06 -1.81
CA ARG A 131 9.16 4.99 -2.45
C ARG A 131 8.14 5.50 -1.45
N VAL A 132 8.56 6.41 -0.57
CA VAL A 132 7.62 7.12 0.32
C VAL A 132 6.86 8.19 -0.45
N ILE A 133 5.54 8.14 -0.32
CA ILE A 133 4.60 9.09 -0.94
C ILE A 133 4.23 10.16 0.07
N ALA A 134 3.96 9.77 1.32
CA ALA A 134 3.65 10.70 2.39
C ALA A 134 3.98 10.09 3.75
N PHE A 135 4.42 10.94 4.68
CA PHE A 135 4.58 10.61 6.08
C PHE A 135 3.95 11.71 6.92
N ARG A 136 3.06 11.34 7.84
CA ARG A 136 2.41 12.28 8.75
C ARG A 136 2.35 11.67 10.14
N VAL A 137 2.83 12.41 11.13
CA VAL A 137 2.62 12.11 12.54
C VAL A 137 1.87 13.29 13.13
N GLN A 138 0.76 13.04 13.81
CA GLN A 138 -0.12 14.07 14.36
C GLN A 138 -0.57 13.72 15.78
N PRO A 139 -0.87 14.72 16.62
CA PRO A 139 -1.33 14.50 17.99
C PRO A 139 -2.77 13.97 18.05
N GLU A 140 -3.54 14.13 16.97
CA GLU A 140 -4.92 13.61 16.84
C GLU A 140 -4.93 12.28 16.10
N SER A 141 -5.81 11.36 16.46
CA SER A 141 -5.97 10.08 15.76
C SER A 141 -6.33 10.28 14.27
N PRO A 142 -5.70 9.55 13.32
CA PRO A 142 -4.64 8.57 13.53
C PRO A 142 -3.28 9.23 13.78
N HIS A 143 -2.60 8.83 14.84
CA HIS A 143 -1.32 9.41 15.25
C HIS A 143 -0.19 9.26 14.22
N LEU A 144 -0.25 8.22 13.38
CA LEU A 144 0.70 7.98 12.29
C LEU A 144 -0.04 7.62 10.99
N GLN A 145 0.33 8.25 9.90
CA GLN A 145 -0.03 7.86 8.55
C GLN A 145 1.22 7.81 7.66
N LEU A 146 1.52 6.62 7.14
CA LEU A 146 2.65 6.33 6.27
C LEU A 146 2.14 5.76 4.95
N SER A 147 2.35 6.50 3.86
CA SER A 147 1.97 6.12 2.51
C SER A 147 3.24 5.85 1.69
N PHE A 148 3.35 4.68 1.08
CA PHE A 148 4.49 4.27 0.26
C PHE A 148 4.06 3.41 -0.93
N GLY A 149 4.87 3.34 -1.97
CA GLY A 149 4.59 2.58 -3.19
C GLY A 149 5.38 1.29 -3.26
N VAL A 150 4.71 0.15 -3.46
CA VAL A 150 5.28 -1.20 -3.49
C VAL A 150 5.23 -1.76 -4.92
N GLY A 151 6.40 -1.98 -5.51
CA GLY A 151 6.58 -2.71 -6.76
C GLY A 151 6.62 -4.23 -6.58
N GLY A 152 6.64 -4.97 -7.70
CA GLY A 152 6.91 -6.41 -7.66
C GLY A 152 8.34 -6.67 -7.19
N GLY A 153 8.50 -7.52 -6.18
CA GLY A 153 9.78 -7.78 -5.51
C GLY A 153 10.13 -6.79 -4.39
N GLU A 154 9.28 -5.78 -4.14
CA GLU A 154 9.47 -4.79 -3.06
C GLU A 154 8.55 -5.08 -1.86
N GLU A 155 7.95 -6.27 -1.77
CA GLU A 155 6.91 -6.58 -0.79
C GLU A 155 7.41 -6.56 0.67
N ASP A 156 8.70 -6.80 0.89
CA ASP A 156 9.35 -6.69 2.21
C ASP A 156 9.29 -5.28 2.80
N GLU A 157 9.07 -4.25 1.97
CA GLU A 157 8.84 -2.87 2.44
C GLU A 157 7.62 -2.79 3.35
N ILE A 158 6.62 -3.67 3.17
CA ILE A 158 5.44 -3.69 4.04
C ILE A 158 5.81 -4.15 5.45
N ARG A 159 6.66 -5.18 5.56
CA ARG A 159 7.17 -5.64 6.86
C ARG A 159 8.00 -4.55 7.53
N ARG A 160 8.91 -3.90 6.79
CA ARG A 160 9.73 -2.79 7.31
C ARG A 160 8.87 -1.63 7.82
N ALA A 161 7.79 -1.28 7.11
CA ALA A 161 6.85 -0.27 7.57
C ALA A 161 6.14 -0.65 8.88
N PHE A 162 5.76 -1.92 9.04
CA PHE A 162 5.13 -2.43 10.27
C PHE A 162 6.12 -2.39 11.44
N GLU A 163 7.34 -2.85 11.22
CA GLU A 163 8.41 -2.83 12.24
C GLU A 163 8.73 -1.40 12.68
N PHE A 164 8.78 -0.47 11.72
CA PHE A 164 8.99 0.95 12.01
C PHE A 164 7.86 1.52 12.87
N ALA A 165 6.59 1.24 12.53
CA ALA A 165 5.45 1.66 13.34
C ALA A 165 5.46 1.03 14.75
N ALA A 166 5.84 -0.24 14.87
CA ALA A 166 5.97 -0.91 16.17
C ALA A 166 7.08 -0.30 17.03
N ARG A 167 8.22 0.06 16.44
CA ARG A 167 9.31 0.78 17.12
C ARG A 167 8.88 2.17 17.59
N LEU A 168 8.11 2.89 16.77
CA LEU A 168 7.52 4.18 17.15
C LEU A 168 6.55 4.02 18.33
N ALA A 169 5.71 3.00 18.33
CA ALA A 169 4.79 2.70 19.44
C ALA A 169 5.53 2.44 20.77
N ARG A 170 6.74 1.88 20.70
CA ARG A 170 7.60 1.62 21.86
C ARG A 170 8.48 2.82 22.26
N GLY A 171 8.49 3.90 21.47
CA GLY A 171 9.34 5.07 21.71
C GLY A 171 10.83 4.85 21.39
N GLU A 172 11.16 3.84 20.58
CA GLU A 172 12.56 3.44 20.28
C GLU A 172 13.18 4.23 19.11
N VAL A 173 12.44 5.12 18.46
CA VAL A 173 12.96 5.92 17.35
C VAL A 173 13.54 7.21 17.92
N ALA A 174 14.86 7.32 17.89
CA ALA A 174 15.59 8.49 18.37
C ALA A 174 15.26 9.74 17.51
N PRO A 175 15.23 10.95 18.12
CA PRO A 175 15.24 12.19 17.37
C PRO A 175 16.42 12.18 16.39
N SER A 176 16.15 12.49 15.13
CA SER A 176 17.20 12.84 14.17
C SER A 176 17.88 14.11 14.67
N GLY A 177 19.03 13.95 15.32
CA GLY A 177 20.01 15.01 15.53
C GLY A 177 20.69 15.41 14.23
#